data_AF-A0A6M7XSH6-F1
#
_entry.id   AF-A0A6M7XSH6-F1
#
_cell.length_a   1.000
_cell.length_b   1.000
_cell.length_c   1.000
_cell.angle_alpha   90.00
_cell.angle_beta   90.00
_cell.angle_gamma   90.00
#
_symmetry.space_group_name_H-M   'P 1'
#
loop_
_entity.id
_entity.type
_entity.pdbx_description
1 polymer ?
#
loop_
_entity_poly.entity_id
_entity_poly.type
_entity_poly.pdbx_seq_one_letter_code
_entity_poly.pdbx_strand_id
1 'polypeptide(L)'
;MPKDKAAFDYPELYASIFYGKWTSESTIRRRAVQRGYLIRKSRRVNLTPFDQGGYMLIEIGTDTIVVGPRFDANILDILVHLRDASDYGAA
;
A
#
# COMPACT_ATOMS: atom_id res chain seq x y z
N MET A 1 -15.85 -8.06 -15.69
CA MET A 1 -14.54 -8.14 -15.01
C MET A 1 -14.43 -7.00 -14.02
N PRO A 2 -13.88 -7.20 -12.80
CA PRO A 2 -13.71 -6.13 -11.83
C PRO A 2 -12.86 -5.00 -12.44
N LYS A 3 -13.24 -3.73 -12.23
CA LYS A 3 -12.54 -2.56 -12.80
C LYS A 3 -11.23 -2.22 -12.07
N ASP A 4 -10.98 -2.84 -10.92
CA ASP A 4 -9.85 -2.55 -10.04
C ASP A 4 -9.06 -3.85 -9.78
N LYS A 5 -7.76 -3.80 -10.01
CA LYS A 5 -6.81 -4.90 -9.76
C LYS A 5 -6.83 -5.33 -8.29
N ALA A 6 -7.06 -4.40 -7.36
CA ALA A 6 -7.15 -4.68 -5.93
C ALA A 6 -8.31 -5.64 -5.58
N ALA A 7 -9.43 -5.58 -6.31
CA ALA A 7 -10.57 -6.48 -6.09
C ALA A 7 -10.28 -7.91 -6.58
N PHE A 8 -9.36 -8.07 -7.52
CA PHE A 8 -8.95 -9.37 -8.05
C PHE A 8 -7.85 -10.01 -7.19
N ASP A 9 -6.83 -9.23 -6.82
CA ASP A 9 -5.67 -9.74 -6.08
C ASP A 9 -6.00 -10.00 -4.60
N TYR A 10 -6.97 -9.27 -4.03
CA TYR A 10 -7.31 -9.35 -2.60
C TYR A 10 -8.83 -9.36 -2.35
N PRO A 11 -9.59 -10.36 -2.84
CA PRO A 11 -11.06 -10.34 -2.80
C PRO A 11 -11.64 -10.27 -1.38
N GLU A 12 -11.08 -11.03 -0.43
CA GLU A 12 -11.51 -11.04 0.99
C GLU A 12 -11.14 -9.73 1.72
N LEU A 13 -9.97 -9.18 1.40
CA LEU A 13 -9.48 -7.92 1.97
C LEU A 13 -10.28 -6.74 1.41
N TYR A 14 -10.59 -6.76 0.12
CA TYR A 14 -11.47 -5.81 -0.54
C TYR A 14 -12.87 -5.89 0.06
N ALA A 15 -13.46 -7.09 0.21
CA ALA A 15 -14.76 -7.23 0.84
C ALA A 15 -14.77 -6.72 2.30
N SER A 16 -13.74 -7.02 3.10
CA SER A 16 -13.68 -6.51 4.48
C SER A 16 -13.52 -4.98 4.55
N ILE A 17 -12.78 -4.36 3.64
CA ILE A 17 -12.60 -2.90 3.60
C ILE A 17 -13.87 -2.20 3.11
N PHE A 18 -14.55 -2.76 2.11
CA PHE A 18 -15.76 -2.17 1.52
C PHE A 18 -17.04 -2.49 2.31
N TYR A 19 -17.12 -3.63 3.01
CA TYR A 19 -18.31 -4.07 3.75
C TYR A 19 -18.18 -4.04 5.28
N GLY A 20 -16.97 -3.87 5.85
CA GLY A 20 -16.74 -3.98 7.29
C GLY A 20 -15.67 -3.02 7.83
N LYS A 21 -16.06 -1.76 8.08
CA LYS A 21 -15.25 -0.73 8.77
C LYS A 21 -14.01 -0.29 7.97
N TRP A 22 -14.28 0.59 6.99
CA TRP A 22 -13.34 1.31 6.15
C TRP A 22 -12.06 1.75 6.87
N THR A 23 -10.92 1.16 6.49
CA THR A 23 -9.62 1.78 6.74
C THR A 23 -9.35 2.74 5.59
N SER A 24 -9.67 4.02 5.76
CA SER A 24 -9.44 5.04 4.72
C SER A 24 -7.96 5.09 4.32
N GLU A 25 -7.63 5.57 3.10
CA GLU A 25 -6.23 5.78 2.69
C GLU A 25 -5.48 6.62 3.73
N SER A 26 -6.13 7.66 4.28
CA SER A 26 -5.58 8.50 5.36
C SER A 26 -5.24 7.69 6.62
N THR A 27 -6.04 6.68 6.97
CA THR A 27 -5.77 5.77 8.09
C THR A 27 -4.56 4.88 7.80
N ILE A 28 -4.42 4.37 6.58
CA ILE A 28 -3.27 3.56 6.15
C ILE A 28 -2.00 4.40 6.19
N ARG A 29 -2.04 5.63 5.65
CA ARG A 29 -0.95 6.61 5.73
C ARG A 29 -0.54 6.91 7.17
N ARG A 30 -1.50 7.15 8.05
CA ARG A 30 -1.23 7.37 9.48
C ARG A 30 -0.53 6.18 10.12
N ARG A 31 -0.98 4.95 9.84
CA ARG A 31 -0.35 3.72 10.34
C ARG A 31 1.06 3.53 9.80
N ALA A 32 1.30 3.83 8.52
CA ALA A 32 2.64 3.77 7.93
C ALA A 32 3.61 4.71 8.66
N VAL A 33 3.21 5.97 8.88
CA VAL A 33 4.04 6.96 9.58
C VAL A 33 4.35 6.54 11.01
N GLN A 34 3.37 5.99 11.74
CA GLN A 34 3.57 5.45 13.10
C GLN A 34 4.61 4.33 13.17
N ARG A 35 4.92 3.70 12.03
CA ARG A 35 5.86 2.59 11.91
C ARG A 35 7.14 2.98 11.17
N GLY A 36 7.39 4.27 10.98
CA GLY A 36 8.60 4.75 10.31
C GLY A 36 8.57 4.61 8.78
N TYR A 37 7.39 4.47 8.18
CA TYR A 37 7.24 4.39 6.72
C TYR A 37 6.55 5.62 6.13
N LEU A 38 6.90 5.92 4.88
CA LEU A 38 6.28 6.93 4.04
C LEU A 38 5.58 6.27 2.85
N ILE A 39 4.31 6.60 2.65
CA ILE A 39 3.58 6.20 1.45
C ILE A 39 3.68 7.30 0.40
N ARG A 40 4.27 6.99 -0.76
CA ARG A 40 4.35 7.91 -1.90
C ARG A 40 3.44 7.46 -3.02
N LYS A 41 2.54 8.33 -3.49
CA LYS A 41 1.70 8.08 -4.66
C LYS A 41 2.36 8.66 -5.90
N SER A 42 2.26 7.98 -7.04
CA SER A 42 2.70 8.55 -8.32
C SER A 42 1.92 9.83 -8.61
N ARG A 43 2.59 10.80 -9.23
CA ARG A 43 2.00 12.05 -9.72
C ARG A 43 1.98 12.11 -11.24
N ARG A 44 2.44 11.06 -11.92
CA ARG A 44 2.49 11.03 -13.39
C ARG A 44 1.12 10.75 -13.97
N VAL A 45 0.78 11.51 -15.01
CA VAL A 45 -0.46 11.32 -15.78
C VAL A 45 -0.31 10.15 -16.75
N ASN A 46 0.88 9.99 -17.35
CA ASN A 46 1.18 8.94 -18.31
C ASN A 46 1.96 7.80 -17.66
N LEU A 47 1.44 6.58 -17.82
CA LEU A 47 2.09 5.37 -17.32
C LEU A 47 3.31 5.01 -18.17
N THR A 48 4.36 4.51 -17.51
CA THR A 48 5.60 4.07 -18.15
C THR A 48 6.05 2.74 -17.55
N PRO A 49 6.97 1.99 -18.18
CA PRO A 49 7.52 0.77 -17.59
C PRO A 49 8.17 0.95 -16.21
N PHE A 50 8.51 2.19 -15.84
CA PHE A 50 9.13 2.56 -14.57
C PHE A 50 8.18 3.28 -13.60
N ASP A 51 6.94 3.57 -14.03
CA ASP A 51 5.93 4.24 -13.21
C ASP A 51 4.53 3.78 -13.64
N GLN A 52 3.93 2.90 -12.84
CA GLN A 52 2.60 2.34 -13.09
C GLN A 52 1.47 3.11 -12.41
N GLY A 53 1.73 4.32 -11.90
CA GLY A 53 0.69 5.23 -11.41
C GLY A 53 0.11 4.90 -10.02
N GLY A 54 0.62 3.86 -9.38
CA GLY A 54 0.21 3.41 -8.05
C GLY A 54 0.98 4.07 -6.92
N TYR A 55 1.36 3.25 -5.94
CA TYR A 55 1.95 3.65 -4.67
C TYR A 55 3.33 2.99 -4.47
N MET A 56 4.10 3.61 -3.58
CA MET A 56 5.36 3.13 -3.02
C MET A 56 5.27 3.18 -1.50
N LEU A 57 5.90 2.23 -0.84
CA LEU A 57 6.21 2.30 0.59
C LEU A 57 7.72 2.46 0.77
N ILE A 58 8.12 3.48 1.51
CA ILE A 58 9.53 3.83 1.75
C ILE A 58 9.78 3.77 3.25
N GLU A 59 10.83 3.10 3.68
CA GLU A 59 11.31 3.14 5.07
C GLU A 59 12.09 4.44 5.30
N ILE A 60 11.64 5.27 6.24
CA ILE A 60 12.17 6.62 6.45
C ILE A 60 13.60 6.58 7.00
N GLY A 61 13.93 5.58 7.82
CA GLY A 61 15.26 5.48 8.45
C GLY A 61 16.39 5.18 7.46
N THR A 62 16.08 4.45 6.38
CA THR A 62 17.07 3.97 5.40
C THR A 62 16.86 4.56 3.99
N ASP A 63 15.77 5.30 3.78
CA ASP A 63 15.28 5.76 2.48
C ASP A 63 15.09 4.60 1.46
N THR A 64 14.84 3.39 1.97
CA THR A 64 14.71 2.18 1.13
C THR A 64 13.26 1.99 0.71
N ILE A 65 13.05 1.68 -0.58
CA ILE A 65 11.73 1.27 -1.07
C ILE A 65 11.49 -0.19 -0.69
N VAL A 66 10.51 -0.42 0.16
CA VAL A 66 10.10 -1.77 0.63
C VAL A 66 8.97 -2.36 -0.21
N VAL A 67 8.10 -1.53 -0.78
CA VAL A 67 6.98 -1.97 -1.61
C VAL A 67 6.79 -1.04 -2.80
N GLY A 68 6.50 -1.61 -3.98
CA GLY A 68 6.10 -0.86 -5.18
C GLY A 68 7.21 -0.04 -5.84
N PRO A 69 8.43 -0.57 -6.09
CA PRO A 69 9.59 0.19 -6.58
C PRO A 69 9.38 0.97 -7.90
N ARG A 70 8.30 0.69 -8.63
CA ARG A 70 7.92 1.39 -9.87
C ARG A 70 6.51 1.97 -9.80
N PHE A 71 6.06 2.34 -8.60
CA PHE A 71 4.68 2.76 -8.35
C PHE A 71 3.68 1.71 -8.86
N ASP A 72 4.01 0.44 -8.69
CA ASP A 72 3.24 -0.71 -9.15
C ASP A 72 2.42 -1.36 -8.03
N ALA A 73 2.55 -0.85 -6.80
CA ALA A 73 1.71 -1.26 -5.69
C ALA A 73 0.39 -0.50 -5.65
N ASN A 74 -0.66 -1.16 -5.21
CA ASN A 74 -1.91 -0.54 -4.78
C ASN A 74 -1.86 -0.25 -3.27
N ILE A 75 -2.88 0.43 -2.74
CA ILE A 75 -2.92 0.81 -1.32
C ILE A 75 -3.14 -0.40 -0.38
N LEU A 76 -3.74 -1.49 -0.88
CA LEU A 76 -3.94 -2.72 -0.12
C LEU A 76 -2.64 -3.50 0.05
N ASP A 77 -1.76 -3.53 -0.96
CA ASP A 77 -0.43 -4.14 -0.85
C ASP A 77 0.35 -3.54 0.33
N ILE A 78 0.25 -2.21 0.48
CA ILE A 78 0.84 -1.49 1.61
C ILE A 78 0.18 -1.88 2.93
N LEU A 79 -1.15 -1.98 2.96
CA LEU A 79 -1.86 -2.39 4.18
C LEU A 79 -1.46 -3.82 4.61
N VAL A 80 -1.32 -4.75 3.66
CA VAL A 80 -0.86 -6.12 3.90
C VAL A 80 0.53 -6.09 4.48
N HIS A 81 1.48 -5.41 3.83
CA HIS A 81 2.85 -5.31 4.32
C HIS A 81 2.91 -4.71 5.73
N LEU A 82 2.13 -3.67 6.01
CA LEU A 82 2.04 -3.14 7.35
C LEU A 82 1.52 -4.23 8.31
N ARG A 83 0.42 -4.92 8.02
CA ARG A 83 -0.09 -6.00 8.91
C ARG A 83 0.97 -7.05 9.21
N ASP A 84 1.67 -7.55 8.20
CA ASP A 84 2.70 -8.58 8.36
C ASP A 84 3.89 -8.09 9.19
N ALA A 85 4.29 -6.82 9.03
CA ALA A 85 5.33 -6.21 9.85
C ALA A 85 4.99 -6.14 11.35
N SER A 86 3.71 -6.29 11.74
CA SER A 86 3.33 -6.42 13.15
C SER A 86 3.78 -7.75 13.75
N ASP A 87 3.79 -8.81 12.95
CA ASP A 87 3.92 -10.19 13.43
C ASP A 87 5.38 -10.58 13.66
N TYR A 88 6.33 -9.83 13.09
CA TYR A 88 7.77 -10.01 13.28
C TYR A 88 8.39 -9.03 14.30
N GLY A 89 7.59 -8.16 14.92
CA GLY A 89 8.04 -7.13 15.88
C GLY A 89 7.78 -7.44 17.35
N ALA A 90 7.49 -8.69 17.70
CA ALA A 90 7.38 -9.17 19.08
C ALA A 90 8.56 -10.08 19.42
N ALA A 91 9.72 -9.49 19.68
CA ALA A 91 10.87 -10.13 20.31
C ALA A 91 11.55 -9.12 21.25
#